data_AF-A0A2W1AW69-F1
#
_entry.id   AF-A0A2W1AW69-F1
#
_cell.length_a   1.000
_cell.length_b   1.000
_cell.length_c   1.000
_cell.angle_alpha   90.00
_cell.angle_beta   90.00
_cell.angle_gamma   90.00
#
_symmetry.space_group_name_H-M   'P 1'
#
loop_
_entity.id
_entity.type
_entity.pdbx_description
1 polymer ?
#
loop_
_entity_poly.entity_id
_entity_poly.type
_entity_poly.pdbx_seq_one_letter_code
_entity_poly.pdbx_strand_id
1 'polypeptide(L)'
;MTGIVLAAGQGTRMKSKAPKVIHRILDRPMVNWVVSALRKAGADRIVVVTGFEASMVEDILDDDIISVRQNPQLGTGHAVMTAADYLDDEEVVVIAGDEPLVRPSTLKELVFTRGERDLDVVFLTM
;
A
#
# COMPACT_ATOMS: atom_id res chain seq x y z
N MET A 1 -8.28 -6.58 9.45
CA MET A 1 -7.04 -5.75 9.40
C MET A 1 -7.16 -4.72 8.28
N THR A 2 -6.54 -3.55 8.46
CA THR A 2 -6.50 -2.49 7.42
C THR A 2 -5.13 -2.45 6.74
N GLY A 3 -5.11 -2.48 5.40
CA GLY A 3 -3.90 -2.34 4.60
C GLY A 3 -3.75 -0.93 4.01
N ILE A 4 -2.63 -0.27 4.24
CA ILE A 4 -2.26 1.02 3.62
C ILE A 4 -1.18 0.78 2.57
N VAL A 5 -1.46 1.11 1.31
CA VAL A 5 -0.52 1.02 0.19
C VAL A 5 0.00 2.40 -0.16
N LEU A 6 1.30 2.63 -0.01
CA LEU A 6 1.95 3.90 -0.33
C LEU A 6 2.26 3.98 -1.83
N ALA A 7 1.49 4.79 -2.56
CA ALA A 7 1.54 4.92 -4.02
C ALA A 7 1.65 6.37 -4.52
N ALA A 8 1.91 7.33 -3.64
CA ALA A 8 1.88 8.76 -3.97
C ALA A 8 3.14 9.28 -4.68
N GLY A 9 4.23 8.54 -4.62
CA GLY A 9 5.54 8.98 -5.12
C GLY A 9 5.67 8.93 -6.64
N GLN A 10 6.31 9.95 -7.21
CA GLN A 10 6.62 10.01 -8.65
C GLN A 10 7.54 8.85 -9.11
N GLY A 11 8.51 8.47 -8.28
CA GLY A 11 9.51 7.47 -8.66
C GLY A 11 10.50 7.99 -9.72
N THR A 12 11.08 9.18 -9.50
CA THR A 12 11.99 9.87 -10.43
C THR A 12 13.12 9.00 -11.01
N ARG A 13 13.61 8.03 -10.23
CA ARG A 13 14.63 7.05 -10.66
C ARG A 13 14.18 6.15 -11.82
N MET A 14 12.87 6.00 -12.04
CA MET A 14 12.29 5.27 -13.17
C MET A 14 12.48 5.99 -14.51
N LYS A 15 12.77 7.31 -14.52
CA LYS A 15 12.87 8.15 -15.73
C LYS A 15 11.64 8.01 -16.64
N SER A 16 10.46 7.84 -16.03
CA SER A 16 9.17 7.69 -16.69
C SER A 16 8.26 8.86 -16.32
N LYS A 17 7.36 9.26 -17.23
CA LYS A 17 6.30 10.24 -16.94
C LYS A 17 5.15 9.62 -16.15
N ALA A 18 5.00 8.29 -16.20
CA ALA A 18 3.99 7.56 -15.47
C ALA A 18 4.44 7.26 -14.02
N PRO A 19 3.52 7.20 -13.05
CA PRO A 19 3.83 6.76 -11.69
C PRO A 19 4.57 5.43 -11.67
N LYS A 20 5.50 5.26 -10.72
CA LYS A 20 6.25 4.00 -10.59
C LYS A 20 5.31 2.80 -10.50
N VAL A 21 4.31 2.88 -9.63
CA VAL A 21 3.45 1.75 -9.25
C VAL A 21 2.54 1.23 -10.36
N ILE A 22 2.32 1.99 -11.44
CA ILE A 22 1.51 1.54 -12.59
C ILE A 22 2.31 0.74 -13.62
N HIS A 23 3.64 0.70 -13.51
CA HIS A 23 4.47 -0.12 -14.40
C HIS A 23 4.14 -1.60 -14.18
N ARG A 24 4.10 -2.38 -15.26
CA ARG A 24 3.62 -3.75 -15.25
C ARG A 24 4.74 -4.76 -15.00
N ILE A 25 4.42 -5.78 -14.21
CA ILE A 25 5.19 -7.00 -14.06
C ILE A 25 4.26 -8.16 -14.39
N LEU A 26 4.63 -8.97 -15.39
CA LEU A 26 3.77 -10.03 -15.93
C LEU A 26 2.37 -9.48 -16.29
N ASP A 27 2.35 -8.41 -17.08
CA ASP A 27 1.17 -7.70 -17.58
C ASP A 27 0.21 -7.10 -16.54
N ARG A 28 0.55 -7.16 -15.25
CA ARG A 28 -0.22 -6.56 -14.16
C ARG A 28 0.56 -5.40 -13.50
N PRO A 29 -0.05 -4.23 -13.25
CA PRO A 29 0.60 -3.13 -12.55
C PRO A 29 1.10 -3.53 -11.15
N MET A 30 2.24 -2.98 -10.72
CA MET A 30 2.85 -3.33 -9.41
C MET A 30 1.88 -3.15 -8.24
N VAL A 31 1.12 -2.05 -8.22
CA VAL A 31 0.15 -1.78 -7.13
C VAL A 31 -0.91 -2.89 -7.01
N ASN A 32 -1.39 -3.44 -8.12
CA ASN A 32 -2.41 -4.49 -8.10
C ASN A 32 -1.87 -5.82 -7.53
N TRP A 33 -0.56 -6.07 -7.63
CA TRP A 33 0.05 -7.22 -6.94
C TRP A 33 0.02 -7.04 -5.42
N VAL A 34 0.35 -5.85 -4.94
CA VAL A 34 0.34 -5.51 -3.49
C VAL A 34 -1.08 -5.56 -2.92
N VAL A 35 -2.05 -4.94 -3.60
CA VAL A 35 -3.48 -5.01 -3.22
C VAL A 35 -3.96 -6.46 -3.17
N SER A 36 -3.63 -7.27 -4.19
CA SER A 36 -3.99 -8.68 -4.20
C SER A 36 -3.35 -9.45 -3.03
N ALA A 37 -2.12 -9.10 -2.63
CA ALA A 37 -1.45 -9.75 -1.52
C ALA A 37 -2.11 -9.43 -0.17
N LEU A 38 -2.45 -8.15 0.06
CA LEU A 38 -3.21 -7.71 1.24
C LEU A 38 -4.58 -8.38 1.33
N ARG A 39 -5.34 -8.42 0.22
CA ARG A 39 -6.65 -9.09 0.18
C ARG A 39 -6.54 -10.57 0.56
N LYS A 40 -5.57 -11.29 -0.01
CA LYS A 40 -5.29 -12.70 0.33
C LYS A 40 -4.73 -12.90 1.74
N ALA A 41 -4.13 -11.86 2.32
CA ALA A 41 -3.66 -11.86 3.69
C ALA A 41 -4.81 -11.67 4.70
N GLY A 42 -6.00 -11.26 4.25
CA GLY A 42 -7.17 -11.04 5.10
C GLY A 42 -7.41 -9.56 5.43
N ALA A 43 -6.97 -8.63 4.58
CA ALA A 43 -7.34 -7.22 4.73
C ALA A 43 -8.81 -7.02 4.34
N ASP A 44 -9.61 -6.52 5.28
CA ASP A 44 -11.01 -6.17 5.08
C ASP A 44 -11.18 -4.77 4.47
N ARG A 45 -10.17 -3.92 4.70
CA ARG A 45 -10.07 -2.57 4.15
C ARG A 45 -8.70 -2.35 3.55
N ILE A 46 -8.66 -1.79 2.34
CA ILE A 46 -7.42 -1.41 1.67
C ILE A 46 -7.52 0.05 1.25
N VAL A 47 -6.57 0.85 1.73
CA VAL A 47 -6.43 2.27 1.40
C VAL A 47 -5.17 2.45 0.56
N VAL A 48 -5.32 2.94 -0.67
CA VAL A 48 -4.19 3.28 -1.55
C VAL A 48 -3.98 4.78 -1.49
N VAL A 49 -2.81 5.20 -0.99
CA VAL A 49 -2.44 6.61 -0.93
C VAL A 49 -1.83 7.04 -2.25
N THR A 50 -2.54 7.84 -3.04
CA THR A 50 -2.15 8.33 -4.37
C THR A 50 -1.57 9.75 -4.30
N GLY A 51 -0.98 10.27 -5.38
CA GLY A 51 -0.30 11.55 -5.36
C GLY A 51 0.09 12.03 -6.75
N PHE A 52 1.36 11.86 -7.14
CA PHE A 52 1.82 12.17 -8.49
C PHE A 52 0.98 11.43 -9.54
N GLU A 53 0.37 12.16 -10.48
CA GLU A 53 -0.54 11.63 -11.50
C GLU A 53 -1.61 10.69 -10.90
N ALA A 54 -2.19 11.07 -9.74
CA ALA A 54 -3.09 10.25 -8.94
C ALA A 54 -4.19 9.55 -9.74
N SER A 55 -4.84 10.25 -10.68
CA SER A 55 -5.89 9.69 -11.52
C SER A 55 -5.42 8.43 -12.28
N MET A 56 -4.17 8.39 -12.78
CA MET A 56 -3.64 7.20 -13.47
C MET A 56 -3.52 5.98 -12.55
N VAL A 57 -3.29 6.20 -11.25
CA VAL A 57 -3.26 5.12 -10.27
C VAL A 57 -4.68 4.72 -9.90
N GLU A 58 -5.58 5.68 -9.68
CA GLU A 58 -6.97 5.45 -9.30
C GLU A 58 -7.75 4.68 -10.38
N ASP A 59 -7.56 5.02 -11.66
CA ASP A 59 -8.22 4.40 -12.81
C ASP A 59 -7.94 2.89 -12.98
N ILE A 60 -6.91 2.36 -12.30
CA ILE A 60 -6.51 0.94 -12.38
C ILE A 60 -6.81 0.15 -11.10
N LEU A 61 -7.41 0.77 -10.08
CA LEU A 61 -7.81 0.11 -8.85
C LEU A 61 -9.21 -0.52 -9.03
N ASP A 62 -9.49 -1.56 -8.24
CA ASP A 62 -10.84 -2.13 -8.15
C ASP A 62 -11.76 -1.15 -7.40
N ASP A 63 -13.07 -1.17 -7.70
CA ASP A 63 -14.07 -0.23 -7.11
C ASP A 63 -14.18 -0.30 -5.58
N ASP A 64 -13.77 -1.41 -4.95
CA ASP A 64 -13.79 -1.60 -3.51
C ASP A 64 -12.58 -1.00 -2.79
N ILE A 65 -11.63 -0.44 -3.53
CA ILE A 65 -10.40 0.15 -2.98
C ILE A 65 -10.62 1.63 -2.67
N ILE A 66 -10.27 2.03 -1.44
CA ILE A 66 -10.32 3.43 -1.03
C ILE A 66 -9.05 4.12 -1.52
N SER A 67 -9.18 5.13 -2.37
CA SER A 67 -8.07 5.99 -2.77
C SER A 67 -8.05 7.29 -1.99
N VAL A 68 -6.90 7.67 -1.44
CA VAL A 68 -6.72 8.97 -0.76
C VAL A 68 -5.52 9.71 -1.33
N ARG A 69 -5.71 10.98 -1.70
CA ARG A 69 -4.66 11.78 -2.35
C ARG A 69 -3.78 12.49 -1.33
N GLN A 70 -2.49 12.19 -1.35
CA GLN A 70 -1.44 12.95 -0.68
C GLN A 70 -0.98 14.13 -1.56
N ASN A 71 -1.40 15.35 -1.22
CA ASN A 71 -0.99 16.56 -1.92
C ASN A 71 -0.77 17.73 -0.94
N PRO A 72 0.45 18.29 -0.83
CA PRO A 72 1.69 17.90 -1.50
C PRO A 72 2.28 16.58 -0.94
N GLN A 73 3.22 15.95 -1.68
CA GLN A 73 3.93 14.76 -1.20
C GLN A 73 5.02 15.14 -0.19
N LEU A 74 4.72 15.00 1.11
CA LEU A 74 5.59 15.38 2.24
C LEU A 74 6.30 14.19 2.91
N GLY A 75 6.38 13.04 2.23
CA GLY A 75 7.03 11.83 2.74
C GLY A 75 6.06 10.74 3.22
N THR A 76 6.60 9.60 3.65
CA THR A 76 5.83 8.39 3.97
C THR A 76 4.98 8.54 5.25
N GLY A 77 5.49 9.22 6.27
CA GLY A 77 4.72 9.51 7.48
C GLY A 77 3.46 10.34 7.18
N HIS A 78 3.60 11.40 6.38
CA HIS A 78 2.45 12.18 5.90
C HIS A 78 1.50 11.33 5.06
N ALA A 79 2.01 10.40 4.24
CA ALA A 79 1.16 9.51 3.45
C ALA A 79 0.27 8.63 4.34
N VAL A 80 0.82 8.06 5.42
CA VAL A 80 0.03 7.32 6.42
C VAL A 80 -0.99 8.24 7.10
N MET A 81 -0.59 9.47 7.49
CA MET A 81 -1.51 10.44 8.09
C MET A 81 -2.69 10.80 7.17
N THR A 82 -2.49 10.86 5.85
CA THR A 82 -3.60 11.13 4.92
C THR A 82 -4.66 10.02 4.91
N ALA A 83 -4.29 8.79 5.29
CA ALA A 83 -5.22 7.68 5.39
C ALA A 83 -5.92 7.56 6.75
N ALA A 84 -5.61 8.45 7.72
CA ALA A 84 -6.02 8.32 9.12
C ALA A 84 -7.55 8.17 9.31
N ASP A 85 -8.35 8.91 8.54
CA ASP A 85 -9.82 8.88 8.64
C ASP A 85 -10.44 7.53 8.22
N TYR A 86 -9.64 6.64 7.63
CA TYR A 86 -10.05 5.31 7.19
C TYR A 86 -9.46 4.19 8.06
N LEU A 87 -8.73 4.54 9.13
CA LEU A 87 -8.19 3.59 10.07
C LEU A 87 -9.18 3.36 11.20
N ASP A 88 -9.34 2.09 11.58
CA ASP A 88 -10.09 1.68 12.77
C ASP A 88 -9.10 1.20 13.83
N ASP A 89 -9.57 0.85 15.03
CA ASP A 89 -8.75 0.26 16.12
C ASP A 89 -8.23 -1.17 15.80
N GLU A 90 -8.30 -1.59 14.53
CA GLU A 90 -7.75 -2.84 14.04
C GLU A 90 -6.26 -2.77 13.73
N GLU A 91 -5.66 -3.91 13.45
CA GLU A 91 -4.27 -4.00 13.01
C GLU A 91 -4.08 -3.30 11.65
N VAL A 92 -3.04 -2.45 11.58
CA VAL A 92 -2.70 -1.69 10.36
C VAL A 92 -1.40 -2.24 9.76
N VAL A 93 -1.45 -2.61 8.48
CA VAL A 93 -0.28 -2.99 7.69
C VAL A 93 0.04 -1.86 6.71
N VAL A 94 1.24 -1.27 6.83
CA VAL A 94 1.72 -0.26 5.88
C VAL A 94 2.73 -0.89 4.94
N ILE A 95 2.53 -0.74 3.63
CA ILE A 95 3.38 -1.33 2.59
C ILE A 95 3.55 -0.40 1.39
N ALA A 96 4.72 -0.44 0.75
CA ALA A 96 4.95 0.33 -0.46
C ALA A 96 4.27 -0.31 -1.69
N GLY A 97 3.69 0.51 -2.56
CA GLY A 97 2.98 0.04 -3.77
C GLY A 97 3.90 -0.53 -4.87
N ASP A 98 5.21 -0.52 -4.64
CA ASP A 98 6.25 -1.01 -5.54
C ASP A 98 6.95 -2.28 -5.04
N GLU A 99 6.31 -3.02 -4.13
CA GLU A 99 6.74 -4.33 -3.61
C GLU A 99 5.90 -5.50 -4.19
N PRO A 100 5.89 -5.71 -5.52
CA PRO A 100 4.98 -6.64 -6.21
C PRO A 100 5.21 -8.12 -5.87
N LEU A 101 6.31 -8.46 -5.21
CA LEU A 101 6.67 -9.84 -4.83
C LEU A 101 6.31 -10.17 -3.38
N VAL A 102 5.73 -9.23 -2.63
CA VAL A 102 5.27 -9.51 -1.27
C VAL A 102 4.25 -10.65 -1.27
N ARG A 103 4.42 -11.60 -0.35
CA ARG A 103 3.55 -12.78 -0.28
C ARG A 103 2.45 -12.56 0.75
N PRO A 104 1.22 -13.07 0.51
CA PRO A 104 0.18 -13.06 1.53
C PRO A 104 0.62 -13.73 2.83
N SER A 105 1.41 -14.80 2.76
CA SER A 105 1.94 -15.49 3.93
C SER A 105 2.89 -14.63 4.75
N THR A 106 3.71 -13.79 4.10
CA THR A 106 4.63 -12.87 4.79
C THR A 106 3.87 -11.80 5.55
N LEU A 107 2.80 -11.25 4.95
CA LEU A 107 1.94 -10.27 5.61
C LEU A 107 1.19 -10.88 6.79
N LYS A 108 0.66 -12.11 6.64
CA LYS A 108 0.02 -12.85 7.74
C LYS A 108 1.00 -13.10 8.90
N GLU A 109 2.23 -13.50 8.59
CA GLU A 109 3.25 -13.75 9.62
C GLU A 109 3.64 -12.47 10.37
N LEU A 110 3.75 -11.33 9.65
CA LEU A 110 4.03 -10.03 10.25
C LEU A 110 2.97 -9.65 11.28
N VAL A 111 1.71 -9.81 10.90
CA VAL A 111 0.55 -9.49 11.73
C VAL A 111 0.42 -10.47 12.90
N PHE A 112 0.59 -11.77 12.64
CA PHE A 112 0.62 -12.80 13.67
C PHE A 112 1.72 -12.53 14.70
N THR A 113 2.94 -12.21 14.26
CA THR A 113 4.08 -11.90 15.14
C THR A 113 3.79 -10.69 16.04
N ARG A 114 3.13 -9.66 15.52
CA ARG A 114 2.73 -8.49 16.30
C ARG A 114 1.79 -8.90 17.43
N GLY A 115 0.72 -9.62 17.11
CA GLY A 115 -0.30 -10.03 18.07
C GLY A 115 0.20 -11.07 19.08
N GLU A 116 0.96 -12.06 18.64
CA GLU A 116 1.53 -13.12 19.49
C GLU A 116 2.47 -12.54 20.57
N ARG A 117 3.22 -11.51 20.22
CA ARG A 117 4.25 -10.90 21.08
C ARG A 117 3.82 -9.61 21.76
N ASP A 118 2.57 -9.20 21.58
CA ASP A 118 2.00 -7.96 22.13
C ASP A 118 2.88 -6.73 21.83
N LEU A 119 3.19 -6.53 20.55
CA LEU A 119 4.08 -5.46 20.09
C LEU A 119 3.28 -4.29 19.50
N ASP A 120 3.72 -3.07 19.80
CA ASP A 120 3.16 -1.85 19.19
C ASP A 120 3.40 -1.81 17.67
N VAL A 121 4.62 -2.16 17.25
CA VAL A 121 5.07 -2.08 15.85
C VAL A 121 6.01 -3.23 15.52
N VAL A 122 5.83 -3.83 14.33
CA VAL A 122 6.75 -4.83 13.77
C VAL A 122 7.23 -4.36 12.40
N PHE A 123 8.54 -4.46 12.17
CA PHE A 123 9.15 -4.16 10.87
C PHE A 123 9.54 -5.45 10.16
N LEU A 124 9.18 -5.56 8.88
CA LEU A 124 9.69 -6.60 8.00
C LEU A 124 11.11 -6.23 7.54
N THR A 125 12.07 -7.13 7.75
CA THR A 125 13.47 -6.96 7.32
C THR A 125 13.85 -8.00 6.28
N MET A 126 14.89 -7.71 5.48
CA MET A 126 15.51 -8.66 4.55
C MET A 126 16.69 -9.39 5.18
#